data_AF-A0A161VIF1-F1
#
_entry.id   AF-A0A161VIF1-F1
#
_cell.length_a   1.000
_cell.length_b   1.000
_cell.length_c   1.000
_cell.angle_alpha   90.00
_cell.angle_beta   90.00
_cell.angle_gamma   90.00
#
_symmetry.space_group_name_H-M   'P 1'
#
loop_
_entity.id
_entity.type
_entity.pdbx_description
1 polymer ?
#
loop_
_entity_poly.entity_id
_entity_poly.type
_entity_poly.pdbx_seq_one_letter_code
_entity_poly.pdbx_strand_id
1 'polypeptide(L)'
;MTEKHYRLKTTKADGTPTTNAKIAKQLKETNDKIASGLFGANQKISDGVVGAYKKVENAFTDKFLEEVPDDRDDSDTTAAETKDSES
;
A
#
# COMPACT_ATOMS: atom_id res chain seq x y z
N MET A 1 24.95 -35.40 38.12
CA MET A 1 23.72 -34.62 38.37
C MET A 1 23.00 -34.44 37.04
N THR A 2 21.71 -34.74 36.96
CA THR A 2 20.90 -34.44 35.76
C THR A 2 20.28 -33.06 35.88
N GLU A 3 20.44 -32.24 34.85
CA GLU A 3 19.88 -30.88 34.78
C GLU A 3 18.35 -30.93 34.63
N LYS A 4 17.64 -30.07 35.37
CA LYS A 4 16.17 -30.00 35.30
C LYS A 4 15.76 -28.92 34.31
N HIS A 5 14.98 -29.29 33.29
CA HIS A 5 14.38 -28.33 32.35
C HIS A 5 12.95 -27.99 32.78
N TYR A 6 12.65 -26.68 32.85
CA TYR A 6 11.34 -26.17 33.23
C TYR A 6 10.64 -25.55 32.01
N ARG A 7 9.32 -25.74 31.93
CA ARG A 7 8.44 -25.08 30.96
C ARG A 7 7.18 -24.60 31.64
N LEU A 8 6.56 -23.56 31.08
CA LEU A 8 5.29 -23.05 31.56
C LEU A 8 4.18 -24.09 31.37
N LYS A 9 3.34 -24.27 32.39
CA LYS A 9 2.13 -25.09 32.28
C LYS A 9 1.04 -24.31 31.55
N THR A 10 0.71 -24.73 30.33
CA THR A 10 -0.38 -24.15 29.53
C THR A 10 -1.70 -24.90 29.69
N THR A 11 -1.64 -26.11 30.24
CA THR A 11 -2.79 -27.01 30.42
C THR A 11 -2.83 -27.53 31.85
N LYS A 12 -4.03 -27.66 32.41
CA LYS A 12 -4.30 -28.28 33.70
C LYS A 12 -4.33 -29.81 33.58
N ALA A 13 -4.43 -30.50 34.71
CA ALA A 13 -4.51 -31.97 34.73
C ALA A 13 -5.75 -32.53 34.02
N ASP A 14 -6.85 -31.79 34.00
CA ASP A 14 -8.10 -32.13 33.31
C ASP A 14 -8.07 -31.83 31.79
N GLY A 15 -6.92 -31.45 31.24
CA GLY A 15 -6.77 -31.10 29.82
C GLY A 15 -7.26 -29.68 29.46
N THR A 16 -7.84 -28.93 30.40
CA THR A 16 -8.30 -27.57 30.12
C THR A 16 -7.16 -26.55 30.14
N PRO A 17 -7.24 -25.45 29.36
CA PRO A 17 -6.24 -24.41 29.39
C PRO A 17 -6.13 -23.75 30.77
N THR A 18 -4.91 -23.43 31.19
CA THR A 18 -4.71 -22.57 32.36
C THR A 18 -5.22 -21.16 32.10
N THR A 19 -5.49 -20.40 33.16
CA THR A 19 -5.91 -18.99 33.04
C THR A 19 -4.91 -18.18 32.23
N ASN A 20 -3.60 -18.37 32.47
CA ASN A 20 -2.55 -17.69 31.73
C ASN A 20 -2.57 -18.05 30.24
N ALA A 21 -2.84 -19.31 29.88
CA ALA A 21 -2.97 -19.70 28.48
C ALA A 21 -4.18 -19.02 27.79
N LYS A 22 -5.30 -18.86 28.51
CA LYS A 22 -6.48 -18.13 27.99
C LYS A 22 -6.17 -16.64 27.80
N ILE A 23 -5.52 -16.00 28.78
CA ILE A 23 -5.10 -14.60 28.69
C ILE A 23 -4.14 -14.40 27.51
N ALA A 24 -3.14 -15.27 27.37
CA ALA A 24 -2.19 -15.20 26.25
C ALA A 24 -2.89 -15.30 24.89
N LYS A 25 -3.87 -16.21 24.76
CA LYS A 25 -4.69 -16.32 23.54
C LYS A 25 -5.47 -15.03 23.28
N GLN A 26 -6.16 -14.47 24.29
CA GLN A 26 -6.92 -13.23 24.14
C GLN A 26 -6.03 -12.03 23.78
N LEU A 27 -4.83 -11.93 24.37
CA LEU A 27 -3.86 -10.90 24.04
C LEU A 27 -3.41 -11.01 22.58
N LYS A 28 -3.11 -12.22 22.10
CA LYS A 28 -2.75 -12.45 20.71
C LYS A 28 -3.89 -12.03 19.77
N GLU A 29 -5.12 -12.48 20.03
CA GLU A 29 -6.28 -12.14 19.20
C GLU A 29 -6.55 -10.63 19.18
N THR A 30 -6.40 -9.96 20.32
CA THR A 30 -6.54 -8.51 20.43
C THR A 30 -5.47 -7.79 19.63
N ASN A 31 -4.21 -8.22 19.75
CA ASN A 31 -3.10 -7.66 19.00
C ASN A 31 -3.29 -7.83 17.49
N ASP A 32 -3.70 -9.02 17.04
CA ASP A 32 -3.98 -9.30 15.64
C ASP A 32 -5.10 -8.39 15.09
N LYS A 33 -6.16 -8.15 15.88
CA LYS A 33 -7.25 -7.22 15.52
C LYS A 33 -6.77 -5.77 15.41
N ILE A 34 -5.94 -5.31 16.35
CA ILE A 34 -5.36 -3.96 16.32
C ILE A 34 -4.52 -3.78 15.05
N ALA A 35 -3.65 -4.75 14.75
CA ALA A 35 -2.82 -4.72 13.55
C ALA A 35 -3.68 -4.66 12.28
N SER A 36 -4.65 -5.56 12.15
CA SER A 36 -5.56 -5.57 10.99
C SER A 36 -6.35 -4.27 10.84
N GLY A 37 -6.80 -3.67 11.96
CA GLY A 37 -7.50 -2.39 11.96
C GLY A 37 -6.62 -1.25 11.45
N LEU A 38 -5.36 -1.20 11.88
CA LEU A 38 -4.40 -0.17 11.46
C LEU A 38 -4.08 -0.26 9.96
N PHE A 39 -3.81 -1.47 9.45
CA PHE A 39 -3.57 -1.66 8.02
C PHE A 39 -4.80 -1.30 7.18
N GLY A 40 -6.00 -1.70 7.61
CA GLY A 40 -7.24 -1.35 6.92
C GLY A 40 -7.53 0.15 6.91
N ALA A 41 -7.22 0.86 8.01
CA ALA A 41 -7.36 2.31 8.06
C ALA A 41 -6.38 3.02 7.11
N ASN A 42 -5.11 2.60 7.11
CA ASN A 42 -4.10 3.15 6.21
C ASN A 42 -4.46 2.93 4.73
N GLN A 43 -4.98 1.75 4.38
CA GLN A 43 -5.44 1.46 3.03
C GLN A 43 -6.57 2.42 2.61
N LYS A 44 -7.58 2.63 3.46
CA LYS A 44 -8.68 3.56 3.18
C LYS A 44 -8.21 5.00 2.98
N ILE A 45 -7.23 5.44 3.76
CA ILE A 45 -6.64 6.78 3.60
C ILE A 45 -5.92 6.87 2.24
N SER A 46 -5.13 5.85 1.90
CA SER A 46 -4.43 5.79 0.61
C SER A 46 -5.40 5.82 -0.56
N ASP A 47 -6.47 5.00 -0.52
CA ASP A 47 -7.51 4.96 -1.54
C ASP A 47 -8.22 6.32 -1.68
N GLY A 48 -8.49 6.98 -0.55
CA GLY A 48 -9.10 8.31 -0.52
C GLY A 48 -8.21 9.38 -1.16
N VAL A 49 -6.91 9.38 -0.84
CA VAL A 49 -5.94 10.33 -1.40
C VAL A 49 -5.75 10.10 -2.90
N VAL A 50 -5.51 8.86 -3.32
CA VAL A 50 -5.37 8.52 -4.75
C VAL A 50 -6.66 8.85 -5.52
N GLY A 51 -7.81 8.58 -4.93
CA GLY A 51 -9.11 8.93 -5.53
C GLY A 51 -9.29 10.45 -5.68
N ALA A 52 -8.85 11.24 -4.69
CA ALA A 52 -8.88 12.70 -4.79
C ALA A 52 -7.95 13.22 -5.90
N TYR A 53 -6.73 12.70 -5.99
CA TYR A 53 -5.79 13.05 -7.07
C TYR A 53 -6.38 12.76 -8.45
N LYS A 54 -6.92 11.54 -8.66
CA LYS A 54 -7.56 11.16 -9.93
C LYS A 54 -8.71 12.09 -10.31
N LYS A 55 -9.52 12.54 -9.33
CA LYS A 55 -10.59 13.52 -9.61
C LYS A 55 -10.06 14.85 -10.10
N VAL A 56 -8.97 15.34 -9.50
CA VAL A 56 -8.33 16.59 -9.92
C VAL A 56 -7.69 16.43 -11.30
N GLU A 57 -6.98 15.32 -11.53
CA GLU A 57 -6.37 14.99 -12.82
C GLU A 57 -7.40 14.92 -13.95
N ASN A 58 -8.51 14.21 -13.73
CA ASN A 58 -9.59 14.13 -14.71
C ASN A 58 -10.19 15.52 -14.99
N ALA A 59 -10.52 16.27 -13.94
CA ALA A 59 -11.09 17.61 -14.11
C ALA A 59 -10.14 18.58 -14.82
N PHE A 60 -8.83 18.45 -14.59
CA PHE A 60 -7.82 19.24 -15.30
C PHE A 60 -7.76 18.84 -16.78
N THR A 61 -7.66 17.55 -17.07
CA THR A 61 -7.59 17.01 -18.43
C THR A 61 -8.81 17.43 -19.23
N ASP A 62 -10.01 17.25 -18.67
CA ASP A 62 -11.28 17.65 -19.31
C ASP A 62 -11.38 19.16 -19.56
N LYS A 63 -10.75 19.98 -18.70
CA LYS A 63 -10.87 21.44 -18.76
C LYS A 63 -9.86 22.09 -19.70
N PHE A 64 -8.66 21.53 -19.78
CA PHE A 64 -7.51 22.21 -20.39
C PHE A 64 -6.87 21.44 -21.55
N LEU A 65 -7.18 20.16 -21.72
CA LEU A 65 -6.57 19.31 -22.75
C LEU A 65 -7.65 18.77 -23.69
N GLU A 66 -7.25 18.47 -24.91
CA GLU A 66 -8.03 17.71 -25.88
C GLU A 66 -7.25 16.46 -26.27
N GLU A 67 -7.94 15.34 -26.43
CA GLU A 67 -7.31 14.09 -26.85
C GLU A 67 -6.93 14.21 -28.33
N VAL A 68 -5.64 14.27 -28.60
CA VAL A 68 -5.10 14.21 -29.96
C VAL A 68 -4.72 12.77 -30.28
N PRO A 69 -5.02 12.27 -31.50
CA PRO A 69 -4.51 10.99 -31.97
C PRO A 69 -2.98 10.95 -31.81
N ASP A 70 -2.44 9.81 -31.41
CA ASP A 70 -0.99 9.59 -31.35
C ASP A 70 -0.45 9.48 -32.79
N ASP A 71 -0.41 10.60 -33.51
CA ASP A 71 0.23 10.73 -34.83
C ASP A 71 1.73 10.97 -34.63
N ARG A 72 2.41 10.02 -33.98
CA ARG A 72 3.87 9.94 -34.06
C ARG A 72 4.25 8.90 -35.10
N ASP A 73 4.33 9.34 -36.35
CA ASP A 73 5.42 8.86 -37.21
C ASP A 73 6.67 9.65 -36.81
N ASP A 74 7.56 9.02 -36.02
CA ASP A 74 8.89 9.54 -35.65
C ASP A 74 9.84 9.61 -36.88
N SER A 75 9.39 10.10 -38.04
CA SER A 75 10.16 10.07 -39.29
C SER A 75 10.42 11.40 -39.98
N ASP A 76 10.15 12.56 -39.38
CA ASP A 76 10.57 13.82 -40.01
C ASP A 76 10.98 14.92 -39.03
N THR A 77 12.14 14.74 -38.40
CA THR A 77 12.96 15.85 -37.92
C THR A 77 14.11 16.08 -38.88
N THR A 78 13.79 16.36 -40.15
CA THR A 78 14.75 16.90 -41.13
C THR A 78 14.14 18.08 -41.89
N ALA A 79 14.23 19.28 -41.33
CA ALA A 79 14.56 20.53 -42.05
C ALA A 79 14.11 21.77 -41.27
N ALA A 80 15.05 22.41 -40.57
CA ALA A 80 15.04 23.87 -40.38
C ALA A 80 16.43 24.38 -39.97
N GLU A 81 17.47 23.99 -40.72
CA GLU A 81 18.67 24.81 -40.85
C GLU A 81 18.62 25.47 -42.24
N THR A 82 17.83 26.54 -42.37
CA THR A 82 18.05 27.49 -43.45
C THR A 82 18.94 28.60 -42.93
N LYS A 83 20.21 28.50 -43.35
CA LYS A 83 21.16 29.59 -43.49
C LYS A 83 20.47 30.84 -44.03
N ASP A 84 20.66 31.96 -43.35
CA ASP A 84 20.80 33.25 -44.01
C ASP A 84 22.14 33.85 -43.57
N SER A 85 23.15 33.60 -44.40
CA SER A 85 24.39 34.34 -44.50
C SER A 85 24.36 35.08 -45.82
N GLU A 86 24.47 36.41 -45.78
CA GLU A 86 24.88 37.39 -46.82
C GLU A 86 24.08 38.69 -46.58
N SER A 87 24.64 39.89 -46.63
CA SER A 87 25.96 40.41 -46.99
C SER A 87 26.15 41.78 -46.33
#